data_AF-M2SE91-F1
#
_entry.id   AF-M2SE91-F1
#
_cell.length_a   1.000
_cell.length_b   1.000
_cell.length_c   1.000
_cell.angle_alpha   90.00
_cell.angle_beta   90.00
_cell.angle_gamma   90.00
#
_symmetry.space_group_name_H-M   'P 1'
#
loop_
_entity.id
_entity.type
_entity.pdbx_description
1 polymer ?
#
loop_
_entity_poly.entity_id
_entity_poly.type
_entity_poly.pdbx_seq_one_letter_code
_entity_poly.pdbx_strand_id
1 'polypeptide(L)'
;MSKTPRERAGREPKMGKVGMLTIQFEDCKDGALGYIVCDVDHLTYITTKKKASKTLKIDETLYFPINSARPNIHFFLYKPRLIGSKCVGFYQLNMADIKESDQELHYVQSIKKPKNILEPDIGEVRQPEETGTGNDKKKKKKEKVLPQFKVSMKFTPVPVEEKKLDGIVLEGEWKKGFDAGNIISNPKWYENPQFLLTLTGKLHIKVCLKQDNINNRVTFFIVKYDQVFYENRPLTLFDPNEVIKIDENFLNTMASDNIEHSFELDAGSYVIIPTNLNRISSINPEPYHGKFQIAVSTEHMEAIEFIPIDYNKEWKFFEDSKKWTQTSNGGADRGSPYEFYHNYQYVIETKKDTKMSITMEQPDNKNKIGFYLFETKQTDRKEIDFGELVEETTNLISNVCVGKNFKLREGKYILVPCTSEAGEVGEFKLKIYYEEENVIIKELTKEWSNIVSVNGEWKEGTAGGSVDDPESFVTNPQYVIKAKYNKEECKDIIILLSQFIGASGKIESIGLPVFVNLEQKLDADDINEDNLVNLPEAWVRNRNVFTCFEVDEEDGLEVIVIPSTMKPNTFANFKITILTDVKDVTIEALE
;
A
#
# COMPACT_ATOMS: atom_id res chain seq x y z
N MET A 1 -48.85 17.42 -5.69
CA MET A 1 -48.15 17.55 -6.98
C MET A 1 -46.86 18.32 -6.75
N SER A 2 -45.75 17.61 -6.54
CA SER A 2 -44.42 18.19 -6.34
C SER A 2 -43.88 18.72 -7.67
N LYS A 3 -43.43 19.97 -7.71
CA LYS A 3 -42.77 20.56 -8.88
C LYS A 3 -41.35 20.00 -8.98
N THR A 4 -41.08 19.28 -10.06
CA THR A 4 -39.75 18.83 -10.47
C THR A 4 -38.80 20.03 -10.63
N PRO A 5 -37.55 19.98 -10.15
CA PRO A 5 -36.58 21.04 -10.40
C PRO A 5 -36.22 21.05 -11.89
N ARG A 6 -36.23 22.24 -12.52
CA ARG A 6 -35.70 22.43 -13.87
C ARG A 6 -34.19 22.21 -13.85
N GLU A 7 -33.71 21.28 -14.69
CA GLU A 7 -32.29 21.19 -15.05
C GLU A 7 -31.80 22.54 -15.57
N ARG A 8 -30.73 23.06 -14.96
CA ARG A 8 -29.98 24.18 -15.52
C ARG A 8 -29.08 23.59 -16.60
N ALA A 9 -29.26 24.04 -17.84
CA ALA A 9 -28.34 23.77 -18.94
C ALA A 9 -26.91 24.09 -18.48
N GLY A 10 -26.03 23.09 -18.58
CA GLY A 10 -24.61 23.23 -18.30
C GLY A 10 -24.03 24.33 -19.19
N ARG A 11 -23.48 25.38 -18.58
CA ARG A 11 -22.58 26.27 -19.30
C ARG A 11 -21.25 25.55 -19.39
N GLU A 12 -20.75 25.36 -20.60
CA GLU A 12 -19.38 24.92 -20.82
C GLU A 12 -18.42 25.83 -20.03
N PRO A 13 -17.45 25.26 -19.28
CA PRO A 13 -16.41 26.05 -18.65
C PRO A 13 -15.57 26.68 -19.76
N LYS A 14 -15.68 28.01 -19.92
CA LYS A 14 -14.77 28.76 -20.78
C LYS A 14 -13.37 28.61 -20.21
N MET A 15 -12.39 28.22 -21.05
CA MET A 15 -10.98 28.12 -20.68
C MET A 15 -10.56 29.35 -19.86
N GLY A 16 -9.86 29.10 -18.74
CA GLY A 16 -9.42 30.14 -17.82
C GLY A 16 -8.53 31.14 -18.57
N LYS A 17 -8.91 32.41 -18.57
CA LYS A 17 -8.07 33.44 -19.19
C LYS A 17 -6.85 33.67 -18.31
N VAL A 18 -5.66 33.50 -18.85
CA VAL A 18 -4.45 34.00 -18.22
C VAL A 18 -4.39 35.50 -18.49
N GLY A 19 -4.06 36.31 -17.49
CA GLY A 19 -3.81 37.72 -17.74
C GLY A 19 -2.88 38.37 -16.74
N MET A 20 -2.15 39.37 -17.22
CA MET A 20 -1.20 40.14 -16.42
C MET A 20 -1.95 41.22 -15.65
N LEU A 21 -1.74 41.30 -14.32
CA LEU A 21 -2.33 42.31 -13.45
C LEU A 21 -1.27 43.30 -12.96
N THR A 22 -1.22 44.52 -13.49
CA THR A 22 -0.34 45.58 -12.97
C THR A 22 -1.06 46.40 -11.90
N ILE A 23 -0.45 46.64 -10.73
CA ILE A 23 -1.10 47.35 -9.62
C ILE A 23 -0.27 48.57 -9.20
N GLN A 24 -0.89 49.74 -9.24
CA GLN A 24 -0.28 50.98 -8.77
C GLN A 24 -1.08 51.57 -7.62
N PHE A 25 -0.41 51.85 -6.50
CA PHE A 25 -0.96 52.58 -5.37
C PHE A 25 -0.55 54.05 -5.45
N GLU A 26 -1.53 54.94 -5.52
CA GLU A 26 -1.34 56.40 -5.47
C GLU A 26 -1.70 56.95 -4.08
N ASP A 27 -1.10 58.09 -3.71
CA ASP A 27 -1.33 58.82 -2.45
C ASP A 27 -1.04 58.04 -1.15
N CYS A 28 -0.03 57.16 -1.18
CA CYS A 28 0.45 56.49 0.02
C CYS A 28 1.19 57.49 0.93
N LYS A 29 0.85 57.54 2.22
CA LYS A 29 1.60 58.34 3.21
C LYS A 29 3.04 57.81 3.32
N ASP A 30 4.00 58.73 3.46
CA ASP A 30 5.42 58.40 3.58
C ASP A 30 5.67 57.29 4.63
N GLY A 31 6.40 56.25 4.22
CA GLY A 31 6.78 55.10 5.05
C GLY A 31 5.79 53.92 5.10
N ALA A 32 4.78 53.85 4.23
CA ALA A 32 3.93 52.65 4.10
C ALA A 32 4.59 51.54 3.26
N LEU A 33 4.32 50.28 3.60
CA LEU A 33 4.71 49.06 2.86
C LEU A 33 3.44 48.41 2.31
N GLY A 34 3.38 48.17 1.01
CA GLY A 34 2.27 47.43 0.39
C GLY A 34 2.57 45.94 0.32
N TYR A 35 1.61 45.14 0.73
CA TYR A 35 1.60 43.69 0.60
C TYR A 35 0.41 43.30 -0.27
N ILE A 36 0.66 42.46 -1.26
CA ILE A 36 -0.41 41.84 -2.05
C ILE A 36 -0.49 40.40 -1.59
N VAL A 37 -1.69 39.99 -1.20
CA VAL A 37 -1.97 38.64 -0.73
C VAL A 37 -3.11 38.14 -1.60
N CYS A 38 -2.76 37.47 -2.69
CA CYS A 38 -3.80 36.87 -3.50
C CYS A 38 -4.21 35.55 -2.88
N ASP A 39 -5.50 35.40 -2.56
CA ASP A 39 -6.09 34.16 -2.08
C ASP A 39 -7.03 33.65 -3.19
N VAL A 40 -6.48 32.82 -4.07
CA VAL A 40 -7.25 32.15 -5.12
C VAL A 40 -7.43 30.71 -4.70
N ASP A 41 -8.65 30.34 -4.31
CA ASP A 41 -9.04 28.97 -3.97
C ASP A 41 -8.03 28.25 -3.04
N HIS A 42 -7.59 28.92 -1.97
CA HIS A 42 -6.64 28.41 -0.96
C HIS A 42 -5.15 28.39 -1.36
N LEU A 43 -4.78 28.98 -2.50
CA LEU A 43 -3.39 29.29 -2.86
C LEU A 43 -3.08 30.73 -2.43
N THR A 44 -2.25 30.89 -1.40
CA THR A 44 -1.79 32.21 -0.93
C THR A 44 -0.52 32.62 -1.69
N TYR A 45 -0.63 33.58 -2.60
CA TYR A 45 0.53 34.23 -3.22
C TYR A 45 0.91 35.49 -2.44
N ILE A 46 2.14 35.55 -1.94
CA ILE A 46 2.67 36.72 -1.21
C ILE A 46 3.83 37.31 -2.02
N THR A 47 3.65 38.54 -2.51
CA THR A 47 4.76 39.35 -3.02
C THR A 47 5.00 40.54 -2.08
N THR A 48 6.28 40.91 -1.89
CA THR A 48 6.69 42.01 -1.02
C THR A 48 7.53 43.02 -1.79
N LYS A 49 7.20 44.31 -1.67
CA LYS A 49 8.03 45.39 -2.21
C LYS A 49 8.43 46.37 -1.11
N LYS A 50 9.71 46.35 -0.75
CA LYS A 50 10.29 47.24 0.28
C LYS A 50 10.76 48.55 -0.36
N LYS A 51 9.89 49.55 -0.53
CA LYS A 51 10.33 50.93 -0.77
C LYS A 51 9.34 51.95 -0.20
N ALA A 52 9.83 52.86 0.64
CA ALA A 52 9.08 54.03 1.08
C ALA A 52 8.96 55.01 -0.11
N SER A 53 7.74 55.27 -0.55
CA SER A 53 7.43 56.15 -1.66
C SER A 53 6.02 56.72 -1.49
N LYS A 54 5.78 57.96 -1.94
CA LYS A 54 4.41 58.53 -2.05
C LYS A 54 3.53 57.75 -3.03
N THR A 55 4.16 57.01 -3.95
CA THR A 55 3.51 56.18 -4.97
C THR A 55 4.17 54.81 -4.96
N LEU A 56 3.47 53.77 -4.49
CA LEU A 56 4.00 52.42 -4.49
C LEU A 56 3.51 51.71 -5.77
N LYS A 57 4.42 51.52 -6.73
CA LYS A 57 4.13 50.77 -7.95
C LYS A 57 4.56 49.32 -7.76
N ILE A 58 3.62 48.39 -7.81
CA ILE A 58 3.88 46.95 -7.75
C ILE A 58 3.60 46.39 -9.15
N ASP A 59 4.66 46.33 -9.96
CA ASP A 59 4.65 45.69 -11.27
C ASP A 59 4.98 44.21 -11.04
N GLU A 60 3.97 43.42 -10.70
CA GLU A 60 4.11 41.97 -10.48
C GLU A 60 3.20 41.23 -11.46
N THR A 61 3.72 40.17 -12.07
CA THR A 61 2.91 39.32 -12.96
C THR A 61 2.34 38.19 -12.12
N LEU A 62 1.01 38.19 -11.96
CA LEU A 62 0.31 37.15 -11.22
C LEU A 62 -0.49 36.29 -12.20
N TYR A 63 -0.31 34.98 -12.14
CA TYR A 63 -1.03 34.01 -12.96
C TYR A 63 -2.24 33.49 -12.17
N PHE A 64 -3.44 33.65 -12.71
CA PHE A 64 -4.67 33.19 -12.04
C PHE A 64 -5.54 32.38 -12.99
N PRO A 65 -6.02 31.19 -12.57
CA PRO A 65 -7.07 30.48 -13.28
C PRO A 65 -8.43 31.16 -13.00
N ILE A 66 -9.08 31.74 -14.01
CA ILE A 66 -10.38 32.45 -13.87
C ILE A 66 -11.58 31.48 -13.82
N ASN A 67 -11.40 30.26 -13.31
CA ASN A 67 -12.45 29.23 -13.35
C ASN A 67 -13.25 29.10 -12.04
N SER A 68 -12.86 29.79 -10.97
CA SER A 68 -13.70 29.90 -9.78
C SER A 68 -14.85 30.89 -10.01
N ALA A 69 -16.03 30.59 -9.49
CA ALA A 69 -17.20 31.46 -9.71
C ALA A 69 -17.05 32.84 -9.03
N ARG A 70 -16.10 33.00 -8.08
CA ARG A 70 -15.90 34.21 -7.26
C ARG A 70 -14.48 34.35 -6.65
N PRO A 71 -13.37 34.33 -7.40
CA PRO A 71 -12.06 34.56 -6.80
C PRO A 71 -11.97 36.00 -6.27
N ASN A 72 -11.41 36.17 -5.09
CA ASN A 72 -11.21 37.48 -4.46
C ASN A 72 -9.71 37.75 -4.30
N ILE A 73 -9.23 38.87 -4.82
CA ILE A 73 -7.86 39.32 -4.57
C ILE A 73 -7.88 40.24 -3.34
N HIS A 74 -7.06 39.93 -2.34
CA HIS A 74 -6.93 40.75 -1.13
C HIS A 74 -5.65 41.58 -1.17
N PHE A 75 -5.77 42.87 -0.85
CA PHE A 75 -4.65 43.79 -0.77
C PHE A 75 -4.54 44.31 0.65
N PHE A 76 -3.33 44.23 1.22
CA PHE A 76 -3.07 44.67 2.58
C PHE A 76 -1.97 45.73 2.57
N LEU A 77 -2.29 46.93 3.05
CA LEU A 77 -1.31 47.99 3.24
C LEU A 77 -0.86 47.99 4.69
N TYR A 78 0.44 47.84 4.94
CA TYR A 78 1.00 47.85 6.29
C TYR A 78 1.85 49.09 6.54
N LYS A 79 1.82 49.58 7.78
CA LYS A 79 2.76 50.59 8.26
C LYS A 79 3.75 49.92 9.22
N PRO A 80 5.06 49.94 8.94
CA PRO A 80 6.07 49.41 9.85
C PRO A 80 6.09 50.19 11.18
N ARG A 81 6.37 49.49 12.27
CA ARG A 81 6.51 50.02 13.63
C ARG A 81 7.88 49.63 14.20
N LEU A 82 8.24 50.19 15.35
CA LEU A 82 9.47 49.79 16.07
C LEU A 82 9.49 48.28 16.37
N ILE A 83 8.34 47.69 16.66
CA ILE A 83 8.15 46.24 16.81
C ILE A 83 6.98 45.83 15.92
N GLY A 84 7.26 45.02 14.91
CA GLY A 84 6.30 44.50 13.94
C GLY A 84 5.74 45.54 12.96
N SER A 85 4.58 45.23 12.40
CA SER A 85 3.88 46.06 11.42
C SER A 85 2.41 46.16 11.79
N LYS A 86 1.70 47.16 11.25
CA LYS A 86 0.25 47.29 11.44
C LYS A 86 -0.45 47.44 10.11
N CYS A 87 -1.46 46.60 9.84
CA CYS A 87 -2.36 46.79 8.72
C CYS A 87 -3.09 48.14 8.87
N VAL A 88 -2.87 49.04 7.90
CA VAL A 88 -3.44 50.38 7.82
C VAL A 88 -4.45 50.54 6.68
N GLY A 89 -4.52 49.56 5.77
CA GLY A 89 -5.49 49.53 4.67
C GLY A 89 -5.76 48.09 4.22
N PHE A 90 -7.01 47.84 3.81
CA PHE A 90 -7.45 46.57 3.25
C PHE A 90 -8.34 46.84 2.04
N TYR A 91 -8.13 46.10 0.96
CA TYR A 91 -9.01 46.10 -0.21
C TYR A 91 -9.26 44.67 -0.69
N GLN A 92 -10.47 44.40 -1.13
CA GLN A 92 -10.87 43.12 -1.69
C GLN A 92 -11.45 43.39 -3.08
N LEU A 93 -10.89 42.76 -4.09
CA LEU A 93 -11.37 42.80 -5.46
C LEU A 93 -12.01 41.47 -5.79
N ASN A 94 -13.29 41.47 -6.14
CA ASN A 94 -13.90 40.29 -6.73
C ASN A 94 -13.55 40.24 -8.21
N MET A 95 -13.00 39.14 -8.69
CA MET A 95 -12.61 38.98 -10.10
C MET A 95 -13.81 39.07 -11.05
N ALA A 96 -15.03 38.81 -10.57
CA ALA A 96 -16.25 39.00 -11.34
C ALA A 96 -16.56 40.47 -11.65
N ASP A 97 -15.95 41.41 -10.90
CA ASP A 97 -16.14 42.85 -11.11
C ASP A 97 -15.22 43.38 -12.23
N ILE A 98 -14.25 42.60 -12.70
CA ILE A 98 -13.35 42.96 -13.80
C ILE A 98 -14.02 42.63 -15.14
N LYS A 99 -14.30 43.64 -15.97
CA LYS A 99 -14.82 43.41 -17.33
C LYS A 99 -13.69 43.34 -18.34
N GLU A 100 -13.90 42.58 -19.41
CA GLU A 100 -12.93 42.40 -20.50
C GLU A 100 -12.53 43.72 -21.21
N SER A 101 -13.37 44.75 -21.11
CA SER A 101 -13.12 46.08 -21.67
C SER A 101 -12.29 47.00 -20.77
N ASP A 102 -12.06 46.62 -19.51
CA ASP A 102 -11.49 47.53 -18.52
C ASP A 102 -9.96 47.51 -18.62
N GLN A 103 -9.42 48.37 -19.48
CA GLN A 103 -7.97 48.53 -19.64
C GLN A 103 -7.32 49.18 -18.41
N GLU A 104 -8.07 49.99 -17.66
CA GLU A 104 -7.69 50.58 -16.39
C GLU A 104 -8.90 50.67 -15.45
N LEU A 105 -8.83 50.00 -14.29
CA LEU A 105 -9.81 50.15 -13.23
C LEU A 105 -9.27 51.10 -12.15
N HIS A 106 -10.06 52.11 -11.79
CA HIS A 106 -9.73 53.03 -10.70
C HIS A 106 -10.70 52.85 -9.54
N TYR A 107 -10.19 52.40 -8.39
CA TYR A 107 -10.99 52.29 -7.17
C TYR A 107 -10.44 53.17 -6.06
N VAL A 108 -11.35 53.80 -5.31
CA VAL A 108 -11.06 54.62 -4.13
C VAL A 108 -11.96 54.14 -2.99
N GLN A 109 -11.49 53.19 -2.17
CA GLN A 109 -12.17 52.91 -0.90
C GLN A 109 -11.28 52.23 0.13
N SER A 110 -11.33 52.72 1.37
CA SER A 110 -10.75 52.05 2.54
C SER A 110 -11.89 51.36 3.30
N ILE A 111 -11.89 50.02 3.33
CA ILE A 111 -12.84 49.23 4.15
C ILE A 111 -12.15 48.83 5.45
N LYS A 112 -12.87 48.81 6.58
CA LYS A 112 -12.38 48.15 7.79
C LYS A 112 -12.26 46.65 7.51
N LYS A 113 -11.08 46.07 7.76
CA LYS A 113 -10.84 44.62 7.64
C LYS A 113 -11.99 43.81 8.28
N PRO A 114 -12.67 42.90 7.55
CA PRO A 114 -13.64 41.98 8.14
C PRO A 114 -12.96 41.09 9.20
N LYS A 115 -13.66 40.77 10.30
CA LYS A 115 -13.10 39.94 11.38
C LYS A 115 -12.70 38.53 10.94
N ASN A 116 -13.22 38.08 9.81
CA ASN A 116 -13.18 36.69 9.36
C ASN A 116 -12.00 36.41 8.40
N ILE A 117 -11.25 37.44 8.02
CA ILE A 117 -10.10 37.32 7.12
C ILE A 117 -8.85 37.28 7.99
N LEU A 118 -8.07 36.19 7.91
CA LEU A 118 -6.79 36.08 8.62
C LEU A 118 -5.75 37.00 7.99
N GLU A 119 -4.98 37.73 8.81
CA GLU A 119 -3.83 38.49 8.31
C GLU A 119 -2.67 37.50 8.11
N PRO A 120 -1.92 37.58 7.00
CA PRO A 120 -0.71 36.79 6.85
C PRO A 120 0.33 37.20 7.88
N ASP A 121 1.06 36.22 8.42
CA ASP A 121 2.22 36.48 9.26
C ASP A 121 3.37 36.96 8.38
N ILE A 122 3.78 38.23 8.56
CA ILE A 122 4.79 38.89 7.72
C ILE A 122 6.11 39.14 8.46
N GLY A 123 6.29 38.55 9.65
CA GLY A 123 7.53 38.67 10.43
C GLY A 123 7.87 40.10 10.92
N GLU A 124 9.02 40.24 11.59
CA GLU A 124 9.51 41.55 12.04
C GLU A 124 10.13 42.35 10.88
N VAL A 125 9.59 43.56 10.64
CA VAL A 125 10.12 44.48 9.61
C VAL A 125 10.80 45.66 10.30
N ARG A 126 12.14 45.71 10.27
CA ARG A 126 12.93 46.81 10.83
C ARG A 126 12.81 48.09 10.00
N GLN A 127 12.71 49.24 10.66
CA GLN A 127 12.68 50.57 10.01
C GLN A 127 14.08 50.95 9.48
N PRO A 128 14.18 51.76 8.40
CA PRO A 128 15.40 52.50 8.08
C PRO A 128 15.65 53.59 9.14
N GLU A 129 16.89 53.75 9.58
CA GLU A 129 17.27 54.74 10.60
C GLU A 129 17.10 56.18 10.08
N GLU A 130 16.22 56.96 10.71
CA GLU A 130 16.15 58.42 10.55
C GLU A 130 16.76 59.12 11.77
N THR A 131 17.73 60.00 11.51
CA THR A 131 18.36 60.89 12.50
C THR A 131 17.54 62.16 12.71
N GLY A 132 17.24 62.51 13.97
CA GLY A 132 17.14 63.91 14.41
C GLY A 132 15.78 64.45 14.89
N THR A 133 15.66 64.50 16.23
CA THR A 133 15.13 65.59 17.10
C THR A 133 13.85 66.37 16.76
N GLY A 134 12.90 66.41 17.70
CA GLY A 134 12.09 67.62 17.92
C GLY A 134 10.66 67.48 18.49
N ASN A 135 10.57 67.62 19.82
CA ASN A 135 9.52 68.26 20.64
C ASN A 135 8.02 67.87 20.58
N ASP A 136 7.54 67.62 21.81
CA ASP A 136 6.16 67.52 22.27
C ASP A 136 5.25 68.70 21.91
N LYS A 137 4.10 68.39 21.29
CA LYS A 137 2.85 69.14 21.47
C LYS A 137 1.63 68.21 21.45
N LYS A 138 0.85 68.25 22.53
CA LYS A 138 -0.50 67.65 22.68
C LYS A 138 -1.37 67.96 21.45
N LYS A 139 -1.82 66.93 20.71
CA LYS A 139 -2.79 67.06 19.62
C LYS A 139 -4.13 66.45 20.00
N LYS A 140 -5.16 67.31 19.90
CA LYS A 140 -6.60 67.00 19.95
C LYS A 140 -6.92 65.76 19.09
N LYS A 141 -7.86 64.94 19.58
CA LYS A 141 -8.42 63.76 18.90
C LYS A 141 -9.17 64.22 17.63
N LYS A 142 -8.43 64.46 16.54
CA LYS A 142 -8.99 64.61 15.20
C LYS A 142 -9.57 63.25 14.78
N GLU A 143 -10.77 63.27 14.21
CA GLU A 143 -11.33 62.14 13.48
C GLU A 143 -10.27 61.55 12.56
N LYS A 144 -10.04 60.24 12.71
CA LYS A 144 -9.01 59.52 11.97
C LYS A 144 -9.51 59.36 10.54
N VAL A 145 -9.25 60.35 9.71
CA VAL A 145 -9.40 60.21 8.25
C VAL A 145 -8.49 59.06 7.84
N LEU A 146 -9.13 57.94 7.46
CA LEU A 146 -8.44 56.78 6.93
C LEU A 146 -7.74 57.21 5.64
N PRO A 147 -6.46 56.82 5.43
CA PRO A 147 -5.79 57.09 4.17
C PRO A 147 -6.61 56.46 3.03
N GLN A 148 -7.02 57.29 2.08
CA GLN A 148 -7.55 56.85 0.81
C GLN A 148 -6.36 56.68 -0.12
N PHE A 149 -6.23 55.52 -0.74
CA PHE A 149 -5.26 55.26 -1.78
C PHE A 149 -6.03 54.91 -3.05
N LYS A 150 -5.53 55.36 -4.20
CA LYS A 150 -6.08 54.95 -5.49
C LYS A 150 -5.34 53.70 -5.93
N VAL A 151 -6.08 52.68 -6.35
CA VAL A 151 -5.51 51.51 -7.01
C VAL A 151 -5.84 51.61 -8.49
N SER A 152 -4.83 51.60 -9.36
CA SER A 152 -5.03 51.33 -10.79
C SER A 152 -4.64 49.90 -11.11
N MET A 153 -5.50 49.22 -11.87
CA MET A 153 -5.28 47.85 -12.31
C MET A 153 -5.37 47.78 -13.83
N LYS A 154 -4.35 47.20 -14.45
CA LYS A 154 -4.38 46.87 -15.89
C LYS A 154 -4.37 45.37 -16.05
N PHE A 155 -5.42 44.84 -16.67
CA PHE A 155 -5.50 43.44 -17.08
C PHE A 155 -5.09 43.32 -18.55
N THR A 156 -4.09 42.50 -18.84
CA THR A 156 -3.73 42.17 -20.23
C THR A 156 -4.00 40.69 -20.46
N PRO A 157 -5.00 40.31 -21.30
CA PRO A 157 -5.22 38.92 -21.66
C PRO A 157 -3.95 38.38 -22.33
N VAL A 158 -3.42 37.28 -21.81
CA VAL A 158 -2.37 36.51 -22.50
C VAL A 158 -3.10 35.51 -23.39
N PRO A 159 -2.91 35.54 -24.73
CA PRO A 159 -3.42 34.47 -25.57
C PRO A 159 -2.80 33.16 -25.11
N VAL A 160 -3.64 32.25 -24.60
CA VAL A 160 -3.23 30.88 -24.32
C VAL A 160 -3.13 30.20 -25.69
N GLU A 161 -1.94 30.18 -26.28
CA GLU A 161 -1.71 29.28 -27.40
C GLU A 161 -1.88 27.86 -26.87
N GLU A 162 -2.83 27.12 -27.45
CA GLU A 162 -3.00 25.70 -27.14
C GLU A 162 -1.68 24.99 -27.47
N LYS A 163 -0.92 24.63 -26.43
CA LYS A 163 0.28 23.82 -26.59
C LYS A 163 -0.16 22.48 -27.21
N LYS A 164 0.21 22.28 -28.47
CA LYS A 164 0.10 20.97 -29.13
C LYS A 164 1.09 20.03 -28.46
N LEU A 165 0.64 18.82 -28.17
CA LEU A 165 1.50 17.77 -27.66
C LEU A 165 2.35 17.23 -28.83
N ASP A 166 3.64 17.05 -28.58
CA ASP A 166 4.58 16.48 -29.54
C ASP A 166 4.66 14.95 -29.39
N GLY A 167 4.93 14.25 -30.50
CA GLY A 167 5.15 12.80 -30.53
C GLY A 167 3.89 11.96 -30.76
N ILE A 168 3.88 10.73 -30.24
CA ILE A 168 2.72 9.83 -30.29
C ILE A 168 1.79 10.22 -29.15
N VAL A 169 0.59 10.70 -29.49
CA VAL A 169 -0.43 11.16 -28.54
C VAL A 169 -1.54 10.13 -28.45
N LEU A 170 -1.84 9.68 -27.24
CA LEU A 170 -2.94 8.78 -26.93
C LEU A 170 -3.92 9.45 -25.97
N GLU A 171 -5.19 9.10 -26.09
CA GLU A 171 -6.24 9.58 -25.20
C GLU A 171 -6.58 8.52 -24.15
N GLY A 172 -6.94 8.98 -22.96
CA GLY A 172 -7.39 8.12 -21.87
C GLY A 172 -8.44 8.78 -21.01
N GLU A 173 -9.03 7.99 -20.12
CA GLU A 173 -10.07 8.46 -19.20
C GLU A 173 -9.93 7.76 -17.85
N TRP A 174 -9.87 8.54 -16.77
CA TRP A 174 -10.06 8.04 -15.41
C TRP A 174 -11.56 7.84 -15.19
N LYS A 175 -11.99 6.58 -15.05
CA LYS A 175 -13.40 6.19 -14.85
C LYS A 175 -13.62 5.67 -13.44
N LYS A 176 -14.85 5.76 -12.93
CA LYS A 176 -15.23 5.23 -11.62
C LYS A 176 -14.86 3.75 -11.48
N GLY A 177 -13.97 3.43 -10.54
CA GLY A 177 -13.40 2.09 -10.33
C GLY A 177 -12.07 1.84 -11.05
N PHE A 178 -11.51 2.85 -11.72
CA PHE A 178 -10.26 2.84 -12.52
C PHE A 178 -9.34 4.04 -12.19
N ASP A 179 -9.41 4.61 -10.98
CA ASP A 179 -9.14 6.05 -10.86
C ASP A 179 -8.73 6.59 -9.48
N ALA A 180 -8.20 5.78 -8.57
CA ALA A 180 -7.82 6.29 -7.24
C ALA A 180 -6.50 5.76 -6.67
N GLY A 181 -5.76 4.93 -7.41
CA GLY A 181 -4.54 4.33 -6.91
C GLY A 181 -3.31 5.19 -7.14
N ASN A 182 -2.65 5.62 -6.07
CA ASN A 182 -1.25 6.05 -6.12
C ASN A 182 -0.36 4.86 -5.76
N ILE A 183 0.64 4.57 -6.60
CA ILE A 183 1.59 3.46 -6.45
C ILE A 183 2.28 3.43 -5.07
N ILE A 184 2.35 4.56 -4.37
CA ILE A 184 3.01 4.73 -3.06
C ILE A 184 2.10 4.38 -1.89
N SER A 185 0.77 4.55 -2.01
CA SER A 185 -0.11 4.56 -0.82
C SER A 185 -1.48 3.91 -1.00
N ASN A 186 -1.82 3.46 -2.21
CA ASN A 186 -3.11 2.83 -2.47
C ASN A 186 -2.88 1.62 -3.39
N PRO A 187 -3.31 0.41 -3.00
CA PRO A 187 -3.00 -0.79 -3.76
C PRO A 187 -3.68 -0.79 -5.14
N LYS A 188 -4.68 0.06 -5.36
CA LYS A 188 -5.49 0.14 -6.59
C LYS A 188 -4.81 0.86 -7.77
N TRP A 189 -3.49 1.03 -7.76
CA TRP A 189 -2.77 1.72 -8.85
C TRP A 189 -2.91 0.97 -10.18
N TYR A 190 -3.07 -0.37 -10.14
CA TYR A 190 -3.27 -1.21 -11.33
C TYR A 190 -4.63 -0.97 -12.00
N GLU A 191 -5.58 -0.35 -11.27
CA GLU A 191 -6.88 0.05 -11.83
C GLU A 191 -6.74 1.30 -12.72
N ASN A 192 -5.63 2.04 -12.68
CA ASN A 192 -5.46 3.17 -13.60
C ASN A 192 -5.29 2.68 -15.06
N PRO A 193 -5.62 3.53 -16.05
CA PRO A 193 -5.26 3.28 -17.44
C PRO A 193 -3.75 3.03 -17.59
N GLN A 194 -3.38 2.08 -18.45
CA GLN A 194 -1.99 1.68 -18.67
C GLN A 194 -1.65 1.77 -20.15
N PHE A 195 -0.47 2.30 -20.45
CA PHE A 195 0.03 2.47 -21.81
C PHE A 195 1.40 1.83 -21.94
N LEU A 196 1.57 0.98 -22.95
CA LEU A 196 2.81 0.27 -23.21
C LEU A 196 3.71 1.10 -24.12
N LEU A 197 4.92 1.38 -23.65
CA LEU A 197 6.01 1.99 -24.39
C LEU A 197 7.10 0.94 -24.63
N THR A 198 7.40 0.65 -25.89
CA THR A 198 8.50 -0.24 -26.29
C THR A 198 9.59 0.56 -26.99
N LEU A 199 10.84 0.38 -26.55
CA LEU A 199 12.03 1.05 -27.06
C LEU A 199 12.98 0.02 -27.67
N THR A 200 13.41 0.26 -28.91
CA THR A 200 14.37 -0.62 -29.60
C THR A 200 15.84 -0.39 -29.21
N GLY A 201 16.12 0.73 -28.52
CA GLY A 201 17.45 1.17 -28.12
C GLY A 201 17.41 2.06 -26.89
N LYS A 202 18.59 2.45 -26.37
CA LYS A 202 18.69 3.45 -25.31
C LYS A 202 18.34 4.83 -25.88
N LEU A 203 17.34 5.50 -25.32
CA LEU A 203 16.78 6.73 -25.87
C LEU A 203 16.50 7.75 -24.78
N HIS A 204 16.67 9.03 -25.13
CA HIS A 204 16.13 10.13 -24.36
C HIS A 204 14.67 10.37 -24.78
N ILE A 205 13.73 10.07 -23.89
CA ILE A 205 12.30 10.20 -24.12
C ILE A 205 11.74 11.36 -23.31
N LYS A 206 10.67 11.96 -23.81
CA LYS A 206 9.86 12.95 -23.11
C LYS A 206 8.44 12.45 -23.03
N VAL A 207 7.91 12.40 -21.80
CA VAL A 207 6.54 12.00 -21.51
C VAL A 207 5.77 13.23 -21.05
N CYS A 208 4.62 13.49 -21.66
CA CYS A 208 3.73 14.57 -21.30
C CYS A 208 2.33 14.06 -20.99
N LEU A 209 1.78 14.41 -19.83
CA LEU A 209 0.40 14.15 -19.44
C LEU A 209 -0.36 15.47 -19.39
N LYS A 210 -1.46 15.57 -20.13
CA LYS A 210 -2.35 16.74 -20.20
C LYS A 210 -3.75 16.36 -19.77
N GLN A 211 -4.42 17.21 -19.00
CA GLN A 211 -5.80 17.02 -18.58
C GLN A 211 -6.63 18.28 -18.78
N ASP A 212 -7.95 18.12 -18.86
CA ASP A 212 -8.86 19.26 -19.06
C ASP A 212 -9.12 20.03 -17.75
N ASN A 213 -9.01 19.38 -16.59
CA ASN A 213 -9.29 19.99 -15.29
C ASN A 213 -8.01 20.38 -14.55
N ILE A 214 -7.64 21.65 -14.69
CA ILE A 214 -6.44 22.26 -14.11
C ILE A 214 -6.41 22.28 -12.57
N ASN A 215 -7.55 22.03 -11.91
CA ASN A 215 -7.63 22.01 -10.45
C ASN A 215 -7.17 20.67 -9.86
N ASN A 216 -6.99 19.66 -10.68
CA ASN A 216 -6.56 18.35 -10.23
C ASN A 216 -5.04 18.25 -10.18
N ARG A 217 -4.56 17.47 -9.22
CA ARG A 217 -3.17 17.02 -9.21
C ARG A 217 -3.10 15.71 -9.97
N VAL A 218 -2.35 15.70 -11.06
CA VAL A 218 -2.07 14.47 -11.83
C VAL A 218 -0.59 14.17 -11.78
N THR A 219 -0.21 12.96 -12.13
CA THR A 219 1.16 12.52 -12.38
C THR A 219 1.10 11.28 -13.26
N PHE A 220 2.23 10.66 -13.56
CA PHE A 220 2.27 9.31 -14.10
C PHE A 220 3.33 8.49 -13.37
N PHE A 221 3.37 7.19 -13.59
CA PHE A 221 4.48 6.33 -13.21
C PHE A 221 4.99 5.62 -14.46
N ILE A 222 6.29 5.36 -14.51
CA ILE A 222 6.89 4.51 -15.55
C ILE A 222 7.45 3.29 -14.83
N VAL A 223 7.02 2.10 -15.22
CA VAL A 223 7.41 0.83 -14.61
C VAL A 223 8.01 -0.05 -15.71
N LYS A 224 9.11 -0.75 -15.44
CA LYS A 224 9.60 -1.78 -16.37
C LYS A 224 8.53 -2.85 -16.59
N TYR A 225 8.42 -3.34 -17.82
CA TYR A 225 7.40 -4.29 -18.23
C TYR A 225 8.05 -5.54 -18.80
N ASP A 226 7.75 -6.68 -18.19
CA ASP A 226 8.13 -7.98 -18.75
C ASP A 226 7.15 -8.34 -19.87
N GLN A 227 7.52 -7.94 -21.08
CA GLN A 227 6.78 -8.22 -22.30
C GLN A 227 6.56 -9.73 -22.53
N VAL A 228 7.50 -10.57 -22.11
CA VAL A 228 7.44 -12.02 -22.27
C VAL A 228 6.41 -12.60 -21.32
N PHE A 229 6.34 -12.11 -20.08
CA PHE A 229 5.34 -12.54 -19.12
C PHE A 229 3.94 -12.00 -19.47
N TYR A 230 3.80 -10.69 -19.61
CA TYR A 230 2.50 -10.06 -19.70
C TYR A 230 1.87 -10.07 -21.10
N GLU A 231 2.63 -10.12 -22.19
CA GLU A 231 2.10 -10.21 -23.58
C GLU A 231 1.02 -9.15 -23.95
N ASN A 232 1.28 -7.89 -23.59
CA ASN A 232 0.36 -6.75 -23.73
C ASN A 232 -0.87 -6.77 -22.79
N ARG A 233 -0.90 -7.65 -21.79
CA ARG A 233 -1.91 -7.63 -20.72
C ARG A 233 -1.59 -6.54 -19.69
N PRO A 234 -2.60 -6.05 -18.93
CA PRO A 234 -2.38 -5.12 -17.84
C PRO A 234 -1.38 -5.66 -16.81
N LEU A 235 -0.56 -4.74 -16.29
CA LEU A 235 0.32 -5.00 -15.16
C LEU A 235 -0.51 -5.28 -13.91
N THR A 236 -0.24 -6.42 -13.27
CA THR A 236 -0.91 -6.88 -12.04
C THR A 236 -0.10 -6.61 -10.78
N LEU A 237 1.21 -6.44 -10.94
CA LEU A 237 2.20 -6.30 -9.88
C LEU A 237 3.39 -5.51 -10.42
N PHE A 238 4.06 -4.74 -9.56
CA PHE A 238 5.37 -4.16 -9.87
C PHE A 238 6.33 -4.37 -8.71
N ASP A 239 7.63 -4.43 -9.00
CA ASP A 239 8.66 -4.22 -7.98
C ASP A 239 8.90 -2.71 -7.83
N PRO A 240 8.83 -2.13 -6.61
CA PRO A 240 9.22 -0.74 -6.37
C PRO A 240 10.58 -0.33 -6.93
N ASN A 241 11.52 -1.27 -7.07
CA ASN A 241 12.83 -1.04 -7.68
C ASN A 241 12.78 -0.91 -9.21
N GLU A 242 11.70 -1.35 -9.84
CA GLU A 242 11.45 -1.25 -11.29
C GLU A 242 10.72 0.04 -11.67
N VAL A 243 10.27 0.83 -10.69
CA VAL A 243 9.62 2.12 -10.91
C VAL A 243 10.68 3.18 -11.20
N ILE A 244 10.60 3.78 -12.38
CA ILE A 244 11.42 4.93 -12.76
C ILE A 244 10.82 6.17 -12.11
N LYS A 245 11.62 6.79 -11.23
CA LYS A 245 11.19 7.96 -10.45
C LYS A 245 11.14 9.19 -11.33
N ILE A 246 10.03 9.94 -11.25
CA ILE A 246 9.86 11.22 -11.96
C ILE A 246 10.65 12.35 -11.29
N ASP A 247 10.69 12.35 -9.96
CA ASP A 247 11.48 13.23 -9.12
C ASP A 247 11.79 12.55 -7.77
N GLU A 248 12.55 13.22 -6.89
CA GLU A 248 12.92 12.69 -5.56
C GLU A 248 11.71 12.36 -4.66
N ASN A 249 10.56 12.99 -4.89
CA ASN A 249 9.34 12.82 -4.10
C ASN A 249 8.25 11.99 -4.82
N PHE A 250 8.53 11.50 -6.04
CA PHE A 250 7.61 10.83 -6.96
C PHE A 250 6.31 11.58 -7.28
N LEU A 251 6.19 12.86 -6.91
CA LEU A 251 4.90 13.56 -6.90
C LEU A 251 5.08 15.02 -7.26
N ASN A 252 4.54 15.42 -8.41
CA ASN A 252 4.22 16.81 -8.65
C ASN A 252 3.08 17.21 -7.68
N THR A 253 3.40 18.08 -6.72
CA THR A 253 2.47 18.50 -5.67
C THR A 253 1.53 19.61 -6.10
N MET A 254 1.74 20.20 -7.28
CA MET A 254 0.99 21.33 -7.79
C MET A 254 -0.07 20.88 -8.79
N ALA A 255 -1.25 21.49 -8.72
CA ALA A 255 -2.29 21.31 -9.73
C ALA A 255 -1.81 21.94 -11.04
N SER A 256 -1.89 21.19 -12.14
CA SER A 256 -1.41 21.61 -13.45
C SER A 256 -2.28 21.03 -14.55
N ASP A 257 -2.43 21.78 -15.64
CA ASP A 257 -3.09 21.34 -16.87
C ASP A 257 -2.20 20.37 -17.67
N ASN A 258 -0.88 20.49 -17.50
CA ASN A 258 0.10 19.63 -18.14
C ASN A 258 1.29 19.30 -17.21
N ILE A 259 1.86 18.12 -17.38
CA ILE A 259 3.09 17.67 -16.73
C ILE A 259 3.98 17.10 -17.81
N GLU A 260 5.26 17.46 -17.80
CA GLU A 260 6.23 17.04 -18.80
C GLU A 260 7.55 16.69 -18.10
N HIS A 261 8.04 15.48 -18.34
CA HIS A 261 9.35 15.04 -17.83
C HIS A 261 10.11 14.29 -18.91
N SER A 262 11.43 14.39 -18.85
CA SER A 262 12.33 13.69 -19.76
C SER A 262 13.16 12.65 -19.02
N PHE A 263 13.41 11.52 -19.68
CA PHE A 263 14.04 10.35 -19.10
C PHE A 263 15.04 9.78 -20.11
N GLU A 264 16.14 9.22 -19.62
CA GLU A 264 17.01 8.35 -20.40
C GLU A 264 16.66 6.90 -20.05
N LEU A 265 16.04 6.19 -21.00
CA LEU A 265 15.61 4.80 -20.83
C LEU A 265 16.43 3.87 -21.71
N ASP A 266 16.73 2.69 -21.20
CA ASP A 266 17.36 1.61 -21.97
C ASP A 266 16.36 0.94 -22.94
N ALA A 267 16.87 0.10 -23.84
CA ALA A 267 16.03 -0.72 -24.68
C ALA A 267 15.16 -1.67 -23.83
N GLY A 268 13.89 -1.84 -24.20
CA GLY A 268 12.95 -2.68 -23.46
C GLY A 268 11.53 -2.15 -23.51
N SER A 269 10.67 -2.75 -22.69
CA SER A 269 9.26 -2.39 -22.57
C SER A 269 8.98 -1.76 -21.20
N TYR A 270 8.11 -0.77 -21.20
CA TYR A 270 7.74 0.02 -20.03
C TYR A 270 6.23 0.28 -20.05
N VAL A 271 5.60 0.28 -18.89
CA VAL A 271 4.21 0.71 -18.74
C VAL A 271 4.18 2.09 -18.12
N ILE A 272 3.46 3.00 -18.77
CA ILE A 272 3.17 4.33 -18.26
C ILE A 272 1.75 4.34 -17.68
N ILE A 273 1.63 4.75 -16.42
CA ILE A 273 0.40 4.71 -15.63
C ILE A 273 -0.01 6.14 -15.22
N PRO A 274 -0.87 6.83 -15.99
CA PRO A 274 -1.39 8.14 -15.61
C PRO A 274 -2.24 8.05 -14.34
N THR A 275 -1.87 8.85 -13.35
CA THR A 275 -2.43 8.78 -12.01
C THR A 275 -3.02 10.12 -11.60
N ASN A 276 -4.16 10.05 -10.94
CA ASN A 276 -4.77 11.18 -10.26
C ASN A 276 -4.43 11.16 -8.77
N LEU A 277 -3.89 12.27 -8.25
CA LEU A 277 -3.41 12.43 -6.88
C LEU A 277 -4.41 13.11 -5.95
N ASN A 278 -5.61 13.44 -6.44
CA ASN A 278 -6.64 14.04 -5.61
C ASN A 278 -7.04 13.07 -4.48
N ARG A 279 -6.70 13.42 -3.24
CA ARG A 279 -7.11 12.63 -2.07
C ARG A 279 -8.62 12.72 -1.89
N ILE A 280 -9.24 11.55 -1.73
CA ILE A 280 -10.60 11.47 -1.18
C ILE A 280 -10.57 12.16 0.19
N SER A 281 -11.44 13.16 0.36
CA SER A 281 -11.57 13.92 1.60
C SER A 281 -13.04 14.15 1.90
N SER A 282 -13.37 14.65 3.08
CA SER A 282 -14.75 15.06 3.40
C SER A 282 -15.29 16.15 2.47
N ILE A 283 -14.41 16.84 1.72
CA ILE A 283 -14.75 17.91 0.78
C ILE A 283 -14.84 17.39 -0.66
N ASN A 284 -13.98 16.42 -1.02
CA ASN A 284 -14.03 15.69 -2.30
C ASN A 284 -14.24 14.19 -2.01
N PRO A 285 -15.49 13.75 -1.81
CA PRO A 285 -15.80 12.39 -1.39
C PRO A 285 -15.64 11.35 -2.52
N GLU A 286 -15.51 11.78 -3.77
CA GLU A 286 -15.31 10.88 -4.90
C GLU A 286 -13.95 11.19 -5.59
N PRO A 287 -13.25 10.15 -6.09
CA PRO A 287 -12.11 10.33 -6.99
C PRO A 287 -12.52 11.15 -8.22
N TYR A 288 -11.61 11.94 -8.79
CA TYR A 288 -11.95 12.67 -10.00
C TYR A 288 -11.92 11.73 -11.20
N HIS A 289 -13.05 11.73 -11.92
CA HIS A 289 -13.21 11.13 -13.23
C HIS A 289 -12.98 12.19 -14.31
N GLY A 290 -12.25 11.84 -15.37
CA GLY A 290 -12.06 12.76 -16.49
C GLY A 290 -11.13 12.26 -17.56
N LYS A 291 -11.16 12.97 -18.70
CA LYS A 291 -10.33 12.68 -19.86
C LYS A 291 -8.94 13.30 -19.71
N PHE A 292 -7.98 12.64 -20.33
CA PHE A 292 -6.62 13.13 -20.43
C PHE A 292 -6.01 12.71 -21.77
N GLN A 293 -4.90 13.35 -22.11
CA GLN A 293 -4.03 12.98 -23.20
C GLN A 293 -2.65 12.67 -22.63
N ILE A 294 -2.04 11.58 -23.08
CA ILE A 294 -0.66 11.24 -22.78
C ILE A 294 0.13 11.16 -24.07
N ALA A 295 1.30 11.79 -24.07
CA ALA A 295 2.18 11.85 -25.23
C ALA A 295 3.58 11.38 -24.88
N VAL A 296 4.20 10.65 -25.81
CA VAL A 296 5.62 10.29 -25.74
C VAL A 296 6.31 10.79 -27.00
N SER A 297 7.43 11.48 -26.82
CA SER A 297 8.26 12.01 -27.90
C SER A 297 9.74 11.73 -27.66
N THR A 298 10.49 11.60 -28.74
CA THR A 298 11.95 11.47 -28.75
C THR A 298 12.49 11.96 -30.10
N GLU A 299 13.81 12.15 -30.23
CA GLU A 299 14.44 12.51 -31.50
C GLU A 299 14.35 11.37 -32.54
N HIS A 300 14.26 10.12 -32.08
CA HIS A 300 14.21 8.91 -32.89
C HIS A 300 12.83 8.23 -32.83
N MET A 301 11.80 8.88 -33.40
CA MET A 301 10.42 8.41 -33.32
C MET A 301 10.19 7.02 -33.94
N GLU A 302 11.03 6.62 -34.89
CA GLU A 302 11.04 5.29 -35.51
C GLU A 302 11.48 4.16 -34.56
N ALA A 303 12.13 4.52 -33.45
CA ALA A 303 12.71 3.57 -32.50
C ALA A 303 11.78 3.27 -31.32
N ILE A 304 10.56 3.86 -31.31
CA ILE A 304 9.57 3.71 -30.24
C ILE A 304 8.23 3.20 -30.77
N GLU A 305 7.54 2.42 -29.95
CA GLU A 305 6.13 2.08 -30.12
C GLU A 305 5.39 2.47 -28.84
N PHE A 306 4.30 3.23 -28.95
CA PHE A 306 3.49 3.65 -27.81
C PHE A 306 2.02 3.39 -28.08
N ILE A 307 1.45 2.45 -27.34
CA ILE A 307 0.08 1.93 -27.54
C ILE A 307 -0.66 1.80 -26.20
N PRO A 308 -2.00 1.89 -26.19
CA PRO A 308 -2.76 1.49 -25.01
C PRO A 308 -2.61 -0.02 -24.75
N ILE A 309 -2.59 -0.43 -23.48
CA ILE A 309 -2.63 -1.86 -23.14
C ILE A 309 -3.95 -2.48 -23.65
N ASP A 310 -3.88 -3.73 -24.09
CA ASP A 310 -5.03 -4.47 -24.60
C ASP A 310 -5.83 -5.09 -23.44
N TYR A 311 -6.79 -4.32 -22.94
CA TYR A 311 -7.75 -4.78 -21.93
C TYR A 311 -8.71 -5.86 -22.45
N ASN A 312 -8.66 -6.29 -23.73
CA ASN A 312 -9.43 -7.46 -24.15
C ASN A 312 -8.72 -8.78 -23.81
N LYS A 313 -7.42 -8.73 -23.51
CA LYS A 313 -6.64 -9.86 -23.02
C LYS A 313 -6.62 -9.87 -21.48
N GLU A 314 -7.78 -9.78 -20.84
CA GLU A 314 -7.81 -9.73 -19.38
C GLU A 314 -7.27 -11.00 -18.76
N TRP A 315 -6.54 -10.82 -17.65
CA TRP A 315 -6.22 -11.92 -16.75
C TRP A 315 -7.51 -12.50 -16.19
N LYS A 316 -7.59 -13.83 -16.15
CA LYS A 316 -8.53 -14.46 -15.23
C LYS A 316 -8.02 -14.25 -13.82
N PHE A 317 -8.92 -14.08 -12.87
CA PHE A 317 -8.49 -13.89 -11.50
C PHE A 317 -9.43 -14.54 -10.49
N PHE A 318 -8.85 -14.91 -9.36
CA PHE A 318 -9.54 -15.23 -8.12
C PHE A 318 -9.26 -14.09 -7.14
N GLU A 319 -10.27 -13.73 -6.34
CA GLU A 319 -10.16 -12.71 -5.32
C GLU A 319 -10.86 -13.18 -4.04
N ASP A 320 -10.19 -13.00 -2.90
CA ASP A 320 -10.77 -13.26 -1.59
C ASP A 320 -10.30 -12.20 -0.58
N SER A 321 -11.12 -11.91 0.41
CA SER A 321 -10.84 -10.93 1.46
C SER A 321 -11.05 -11.58 2.83
N LYS A 322 -10.01 -11.56 3.65
CA LYS A 322 -9.95 -12.27 4.92
C LYS A 322 -9.37 -11.41 6.02
N LYS A 323 -9.46 -11.94 7.23
CA LYS A 323 -8.89 -11.34 8.42
C LYS A 323 -8.11 -12.38 9.20
N TRP A 324 -6.82 -12.11 9.38
CA TRP A 324 -6.01 -12.79 10.38
C TRP A 324 -6.51 -12.39 11.77
N THR A 325 -6.75 -13.40 12.60
CA THR A 325 -7.01 -13.27 14.02
C THR A 325 -5.82 -13.84 14.79
N GLN A 326 -5.85 -13.72 16.13
CA GLN A 326 -4.84 -14.34 16.97
C GLN A 326 -4.74 -15.87 16.80
N THR A 327 -5.78 -16.52 16.28
CA THR A 327 -5.86 -17.99 16.11
C THR A 327 -5.78 -18.45 14.66
N SER A 328 -6.00 -17.56 13.69
CA SER A 328 -5.93 -17.89 12.25
C SER A 328 -4.66 -17.36 11.57
N ASN A 329 -3.71 -16.85 12.35
CA ASN A 329 -2.44 -16.37 11.85
C ASN A 329 -1.30 -17.17 12.47
N GLY A 330 -0.75 -18.08 11.68
CA GLY A 330 0.38 -18.91 12.03
C GLY A 330 1.73 -18.22 11.94
N GLY A 331 1.77 -17.01 11.38
CA GLY A 331 3.03 -16.34 11.03
C GLY A 331 3.70 -16.98 9.83
N ALA A 332 4.98 -16.66 9.62
CA ALA A 332 5.79 -17.16 8.53
C ALA A 332 6.28 -18.59 8.78
N ASP A 333 6.65 -19.32 7.73
CA ASP A 333 7.33 -20.60 7.92
C ASP A 333 8.72 -20.37 8.52
N ARG A 334 8.89 -20.81 9.77
CA ARG A 334 10.14 -20.73 10.55
C ARG A 334 10.59 -22.10 11.04
N GLY A 335 10.21 -23.16 10.32
CA GLY A 335 10.43 -24.53 10.78
C GLY A 335 9.50 -24.91 11.94
N SER A 336 8.33 -24.26 12.03
CA SER A 336 7.26 -24.59 12.97
C SER A 336 5.96 -24.87 12.20
N PRO A 337 5.84 -26.05 11.54
CA PRO A 337 4.77 -26.26 10.58
C PRO A 337 3.38 -26.30 11.24
N TYR A 338 3.30 -26.66 12.53
CA TYR A 338 2.04 -26.64 13.27
C TYR A 338 1.49 -25.22 13.51
N GLU A 339 2.34 -24.25 13.84
CA GLU A 339 1.88 -22.87 13.98
C GLU A 339 1.49 -22.33 12.60
N PHE A 340 2.34 -22.57 11.60
CA PHE A 340 2.14 -22.16 10.22
C PHE A 340 0.85 -22.72 9.60
N TYR A 341 0.45 -23.94 9.96
CA TYR A 341 -0.81 -24.59 9.56
C TYR A 341 -2.06 -23.73 9.84
N HIS A 342 -2.05 -22.94 10.91
CA HIS A 342 -3.21 -22.13 11.30
C HIS A 342 -3.55 -21.02 10.31
N ASN A 343 -2.60 -20.63 9.45
CA ASN A 343 -2.85 -19.69 8.37
C ASN A 343 -4.00 -20.17 7.46
N TYR A 344 -4.60 -19.24 6.73
CA TYR A 344 -5.50 -19.61 5.64
C TYR A 344 -4.69 -20.39 4.59
N GLN A 345 -5.34 -21.36 3.95
CA GLN A 345 -4.72 -22.17 2.92
C GLN A 345 -5.66 -22.26 1.73
N TYR A 346 -5.11 -22.13 0.53
CA TYR A 346 -5.85 -22.21 -0.72
C TYR A 346 -5.19 -23.26 -1.60
N VAL A 347 -5.95 -24.24 -2.06
CA VAL A 347 -5.44 -25.13 -3.09
C VAL A 347 -5.55 -24.47 -4.45
N ILE A 348 -4.49 -24.60 -5.24
CA ILE A 348 -4.40 -24.19 -6.64
C ILE A 348 -4.12 -25.46 -7.45
N GLU A 349 -5.03 -25.83 -8.35
CA GLU A 349 -4.84 -26.95 -9.28
C GLU A 349 -4.84 -26.43 -10.71
N THR A 350 -3.77 -26.73 -11.44
CA THR A 350 -3.58 -26.35 -12.85
C THR A 350 -3.49 -27.61 -13.71
N LYS A 351 -4.07 -27.57 -14.91
CA LYS A 351 -4.03 -28.71 -15.84
C LYS A 351 -2.95 -28.59 -16.89
N LYS A 352 -2.26 -27.44 -16.92
CA LYS A 352 -1.17 -27.11 -17.82
C LYS A 352 -0.27 -26.08 -17.14
N ASP A 353 0.94 -26.00 -17.63
CA ASP A 353 1.81 -24.85 -17.42
C ASP A 353 1.04 -23.53 -17.65
N THR A 354 1.07 -22.64 -16.67
CA THR A 354 0.33 -21.36 -16.71
C THR A 354 1.17 -20.24 -16.10
N LYS A 355 1.04 -19.03 -16.66
CA LYS A 355 1.58 -17.82 -16.03
C LYS A 355 0.66 -17.38 -14.91
N MET A 356 1.25 -17.05 -13.77
CA MET A 356 0.52 -16.67 -12.57
C MET A 356 1.14 -15.45 -11.90
N SER A 357 0.29 -14.56 -11.40
CA SER A 357 0.67 -13.42 -10.57
C SER A 357 -0.17 -13.46 -9.30
N ILE A 358 0.47 -13.62 -8.15
CA ILE A 358 -0.21 -13.60 -6.85
C ILE A 358 0.10 -12.28 -6.16
N THR A 359 -0.94 -11.60 -5.67
CA THR A 359 -0.81 -10.35 -4.93
C THR A 359 -1.60 -10.42 -3.62
N MET A 360 -1.02 -9.89 -2.56
CA MET A 360 -1.66 -9.68 -1.27
C MET A 360 -1.65 -8.21 -0.92
N GLU A 361 -2.83 -7.67 -0.59
CA GLU A 361 -3.01 -6.28 -0.18
C GLU A 361 -3.42 -6.23 1.29
N GLN A 362 -2.96 -5.21 2.03
CA GLN A 362 -3.44 -4.89 3.38
C GLN A 362 -3.78 -3.40 3.48
N PRO A 363 -4.94 -3.03 4.06
CA PRO A 363 -5.41 -1.64 4.04
C PRO A 363 -4.63 -0.72 4.99
N ASP A 364 -4.05 -1.25 6.06
CA ASP A 364 -3.42 -0.44 7.12
C ASP A 364 -1.89 -0.44 7.09
N ASN A 365 -1.27 -1.26 6.22
CA ASN A 365 0.18 -1.43 6.09
C ASN A 365 0.89 -1.72 7.43
N LYS A 366 0.20 -2.35 8.39
CA LYS A 366 0.78 -2.56 9.73
C LYS A 366 1.65 -3.80 9.81
N ASN A 367 1.26 -4.87 9.15
CA ASN A 367 1.90 -6.16 9.29
C ASN A 367 2.93 -6.34 8.17
N LYS A 368 3.94 -7.20 8.39
CA LYS A 368 4.78 -7.67 7.29
C LYS A 368 4.08 -8.86 6.67
N ILE A 369 3.65 -8.75 5.41
CA ILE A 369 2.81 -9.76 4.77
C ILE A 369 3.51 -10.41 3.59
N GLY A 370 3.03 -11.60 3.22
CA GLY A 370 3.40 -12.30 2.01
C GLY A 370 2.83 -13.71 2.00
N PHE A 371 3.34 -14.56 1.13
CA PHE A 371 2.83 -15.91 0.96
C PHE A 371 3.92 -16.91 0.63
N TYR A 372 3.58 -18.16 0.87
CA TYR A 372 4.31 -19.34 0.44
C TYR A 372 3.41 -20.20 -0.45
N LEU A 373 4.01 -20.86 -1.44
CA LEU A 373 3.36 -21.78 -2.36
C LEU A 373 4.14 -23.10 -2.36
N PHE A 374 3.49 -24.17 -1.94
CA PHE A 374 4.08 -25.51 -1.86
C PHE A 374 3.43 -26.46 -2.86
N GLU A 375 4.16 -27.47 -3.31
CA GLU A 375 3.54 -28.64 -3.95
C GLU A 375 2.69 -29.39 -2.93
N THR A 376 1.55 -29.95 -3.36
CA THR A 376 0.71 -30.77 -2.47
C THR A 376 0.15 -31.98 -3.18
N LYS A 377 -0.10 -33.04 -2.40
CA LYS A 377 -0.92 -34.19 -2.81
C LYS A 377 -2.36 -34.04 -2.33
N GLN A 378 -2.60 -33.19 -1.34
CA GLN A 378 -3.86 -33.04 -0.64
C GLN A 378 -4.62 -31.81 -1.13
N THR A 379 -5.94 -31.95 -1.35
CA THR A 379 -6.74 -30.86 -1.96
C THR A 379 -8.06 -30.61 -1.24
N ASP A 380 -8.36 -31.35 -0.18
CA ASP A 380 -9.65 -31.29 0.52
C ASP A 380 -9.56 -30.63 1.90
N ARG A 381 -8.39 -30.61 2.53
CA ARG A 381 -8.15 -30.08 3.87
C ARG A 381 -6.86 -29.27 3.94
N LYS A 382 -6.69 -28.54 5.03
CA LYS A 382 -5.45 -27.84 5.33
C LYS A 382 -4.30 -28.82 5.55
N GLU A 383 -3.17 -28.56 4.90
CA GLU A 383 -1.95 -29.36 5.00
C GLU A 383 -1.13 -28.87 6.20
N ILE A 384 -0.66 -29.82 7.02
CA ILE A 384 0.23 -29.57 8.17
C ILE A 384 1.68 -29.89 7.78
N ASP A 385 1.83 -30.90 6.92
CA ASP A 385 3.11 -31.35 6.40
C ASP A 385 3.25 -30.86 4.96
N PHE A 386 3.81 -29.65 4.82
CA PHE A 386 3.93 -28.99 3.53
C PHE A 386 4.98 -29.68 2.65
N GLY A 387 4.67 -29.82 1.35
CA GLY A 387 5.60 -30.37 0.38
C GLY A 387 6.75 -29.42 0.02
N GLU A 388 7.34 -29.63 -1.17
CA GLU A 388 8.44 -28.78 -1.64
C GLU A 388 7.96 -27.33 -1.85
N LEU A 389 8.74 -26.36 -1.35
CA LEU A 389 8.49 -24.95 -1.60
C LEU A 389 8.75 -24.62 -3.07
N VAL A 390 7.70 -24.20 -3.77
CA VAL A 390 7.74 -23.85 -5.19
C VAL A 390 8.04 -22.38 -5.37
N GLU A 391 7.33 -21.53 -4.65
CA GLU A 391 7.47 -20.08 -4.71
C GLU A 391 7.14 -19.42 -3.38
N GLU A 392 7.76 -18.27 -3.13
CA GLU A 392 7.44 -17.39 -2.01
C GLU A 392 7.65 -15.94 -2.41
N THR A 393 7.00 -15.02 -1.70
CA THR A 393 7.37 -13.60 -1.77
C THR A 393 8.82 -13.40 -1.33
N THR A 394 9.62 -12.66 -2.10
CA THR A 394 11.06 -12.48 -1.85
C THR A 394 11.40 -12.03 -0.43
N ASN A 395 10.54 -11.21 0.17
CA ASN A 395 10.61 -10.85 1.59
C ASN A 395 9.20 -10.55 2.11
N LEU A 396 8.96 -10.86 3.38
CA LEU A 396 7.80 -10.36 4.12
C LEU A 396 8.06 -8.89 4.47
N ILE A 397 7.37 -7.98 3.78
CA ILE A 397 7.54 -6.54 3.93
C ILE A 397 6.25 -5.87 4.38
N SER A 398 6.39 -4.78 5.14
CA SER A 398 5.28 -3.88 5.43
C SER A 398 5.06 -3.01 4.19
N ASN A 399 4.29 -3.55 3.25
CA ASN A 399 3.78 -2.79 2.13
C ASN A 399 2.26 -2.98 1.99
N VAL A 400 1.63 -2.01 1.36
CA VAL A 400 0.18 -2.00 1.09
C VAL A 400 -0.19 -3.11 0.09
N CYS A 401 0.75 -3.48 -0.79
CA CYS A 401 0.63 -4.60 -1.71
C CYS A 401 1.98 -5.31 -1.83
N VAL A 402 1.98 -6.64 -1.78
CA VAL A 402 3.12 -7.51 -2.06
C VAL A 402 2.69 -8.58 -3.06
N GLY A 403 3.62 -9.13 -3.83
CA GLY A 403 3.27 -10.19 -4.77
C GLY A 403 4.45 -10.82 -5.47
N LYS A 404 4.17 -11.78 -6.34
CA LYS A 404 5.15 -12.37 -7.25
C LYS A 404 4.52 -12.81 -8.57
N ASN A 405 5.27 -12.64 -9.65
CA ASN A 405 4.98 -13.19 -10.98
C ASN A 405 5.86 -14.43 -11.20
N PHE A 406 5.28 -15.51 -11.70
CA PHE A 406 6.02 -16.74 -12.00
C PHE A 406 5.24 -17.61 -12.99
N LYS A 407 5.92 -18.64 -13.53
CA LYS A 407 5.28 -19.68 -14.34
C LYS A 407 5.10 -20.93 -13.49
N LEU A 408 3.86 -21.32 -13.27
CA LEU A 408 3.51 -22.50 -12.50
C LEU A 408 3.36 -23.70 -13.44
N ARG A 409 3.96 -24.84 -13.10
CA ARG A 409 3.83 -26.07 -13.88
C ARG A 409 2.45 -26.71 -13.67
N GLU A 410 2.06 -27.63 -14.55
CA GLU A 410 0.93 -28.52 -14.28
C GLU A 410 1.09 -29.21 -12.91
N GLY A 411 0.07 -29.14 -12.07
CA GLY A 411 0.14 -29.74 -10.73
C GLY A 411 -0.88 -29.19 -9.74
N LYS A 412 -0.67 -29.56 -8.47
CA LYS A 412 -1.47 -29.17 -7.33
C LYS A 412 -0.59 -28.50 -6.30
N TYR A 413 -1.05 -27.37 -5.79
CA TYR A 413 -0.27 -26.52 -4.91
C TYR A 413 -1.12 -26.00 -3.76
N ILE A 414 -0.49 -25.70 -2.63
CA ILE A 414 -1.12 -24.97 -1.52
C ILE A 414 -0.45 -23.61 -1.38
N LEU A 415 -1.28 -22.58 -1.47
CA LEU A 415 -0.93 -21.21 -1.19
C LEU A 415 -1.29 -20.87 0.26
N VAL A 416 -0.31 -20.38 1.01
CA VAL A 416 -0.45 -19.99 2.40
C VAL A 416 -0.15 -18.50 2.56
N PRO A 417 -1.16 -17.61 2.52
CA PRO A 417 -1.00 -16.22 2.89
C PRO A 417 -0.74 -16.09 4.40
N CYS A 418 0.31 -15.34 4.76
CA CYS A 418 0.75 -15.20 6.13
C CYS A 418 1.26 -13.79 6.45
N THR A 419 1.50 -13.58 7.74
CA THR A 419 2.28 -12.44 8.24
C THR A 419 3.66 -12.92 8.71
N SER A 420 4.56 -12.01 9.08
CA SER A 420 5.87 -12.37 9.65
C SER A 420 5.76 -13.06 11.01
N GLU A 421 4.84 -12.63 11.87
CA GLU A 421 4.73 -13.14 13.25
C GLU A 421 3.37 -13.80 13.50
N ALA A 422 3.37 -14.91 14.23
CA ALA A 422 2.14 -15.57 14.63
C ALA A 422 1.26 -14.66 15.51
N GLY A 423 -0.06 -14.77 15.32
CA GLY A 423 -1.04 -14.05 16.12
C GLY A 423 -1.22 -12.56 15.79
N GLU A 424 -0.49 -12.00 14.81
CA GLU A 424 -0.79 -10.66 14.29
C GLU A 424 -2.22 -10.60 13.74
N VAL A 425 -2.94 -9.52 14.03
CA VAL A 425 -4.31 -9.32 13.57
C VAL A 425 -4.29 -8.31 12.44
N GLY A 426 -4.95 -8.63 11.33
CA GLY A 426 -4.95 -7.76 10.15
C GLY A 426 -5.91 -8.24 9.09
N GLU A 427 -6.42 -7.31 8.31
CA GLU A 427 -7.22 -7.62 7.12
C GLU A 427 -6.27 -7.75 5.94
N PHE A 428 -6.54 -8.72 5.07
CA PHE A 428 -5.83 -8.86 3.82
C PHE A 428 -6.78 -9.21 2.68
N LYS A 429 -6.36 -8.87 1.48
CA LYS A 429 -7.03 -9.19 0.24
C LYS A 429 -6.06 -9.96 -0.65
N LEU A 430 -6.44 -11.17 -1.01
CA LEU A 430 -5.68 -12.04 -1.89
C LEU A 430 -6.24 -11.94 -3.31
N LYS A 431 -5.37 -11.72 -4.29
CA LYS A 431 -5.71 -11.85 -5.71
C LYS A 431 -4.72 -12.76 -6.41
N ILE A 432 -5.24 -13.65 -7.22
CA ILE A 432 -4.45 -14.60 -8.01
C ILE A 432 -4.86 -14.43 -9.46
N TYR A 433 -3.98 -13.89 -10.28
CA TYR A 433 -4.16 -13.71 -11.71
C TYR A 433 -3.53 -14.87 -12.46
N TYR A 434 -4.22 -15.42 -13.46
CA TYR A 434 -3.76 -16.58 -14.21
C TYR A 434 -4.25 -16.56 -15.67
N GLU A 435 -3.51 -17.24 -16.54
CA GLU A 435 -3.81 -17.32 -17.97
C GLU A 435 -4.76 -18.47 -18.33
N GLU A 436 -4.55 -19.64 -17.73
CA GLU A 436 -5.26 -20.88 -18.09
C GLU A 436 -6.74 -20.88 -17.67
N GLU A 437 -7.62 -21.48 -18.46
CA GLU A 437 -9.07 -21.42 -18.20
C GLU A 437 -9.56 -22.28 -17.03
N ASN A 438 -8.87 -23.39 -16.74
CA ASN A 438 -9.37 -24.41 -15.81
C ASN A 438 -8.56 -24.48 -14.52
N VAL A 439 -7.98 -23.35 -14.09
CA VAL A 439 -7.34 -23.27 -12.77
C VAL A 439 -8.42 -23.35 -11.70
N ILE A 440 -8.30 -24.33 -10.81
CA ILE A 440 -9.19 -24.46 -9.65
C ILE A 440 -8.51 -23.79 -8.47
N ILE A 441 -9.20 -22.83 -7.86
CA ILE A 441 -8.75 -22.15 -6.65
C ILE A 441 -9.86 -22.25 -5.61
N LYS A 442 -9.57 -22.84 -4.46
CA LYS A 442 -10.52 -22.90 -3.34
C LYS A 442 -9.80 -22.83 -1.99
N GLU A 443 -10.44 -22.18 -1.04
CA GLU A 443 -10.00 -22.20 0.35
C GLU A 443 -10.20 -23.60 0.96
N LEU A 444 -9.22 -24.05 1.73
CA LEU A 444 -9.25 -25.30 2.47
C LEU A 444 -9.80 -25.02 3.88
N THR A 445 -11.02 -25.49 4.13
CA THR A 445 -11.76 -25.25 5.39
C THR A 445 -12.15 -26.53 6.12
N LYS A 446 -11.87 -27.71 5.53
CA LYS A 446 -12.14 -29.00 6.16
C LYS A 446 -11.17 -29.19 7.34
N GLU A 447 -11.75 -29.36 8.52
CA GLU A 447 -11.05 -29.74 9.74
C GLU A 447 -10.97 -31.27 9.85
N TRP A 448 -10.01 -31.76 10.64
CA TRP A 448 -9.91 -33.18 10.98
C TRP A 448 -11.15 -33.65 11.73
N SER A 449 -11.74 -34.77 11.28
CA SER A 449 -13.00 -35.26 11.86
C SER A 449 -12.82 -35.87 13.26
N ASN A 450 -11.60 -36.31 13.59
CA ASN A 450 -11.26 -36.92 14.86
C ASN A 450 -9.99 -36.29 15.47
N ILE A 451 -10.09 -35.91 16.75
CA ILE A 451 -8.99 -35.34 17.52
C ILE A 451 -8.94 -36.05 18.86
N VAL A 452 -7.89 -36.86 19.07
CA VAL A 452 -7.66 -37.58 20.32
C VAL A 452 -6.44 -36.99 21.00
N SER A 453 -6.47 -36.82 22.32
CA SER A 453 -5.31 -36.26 23.02
C SER A 453 -5.13 -36.78 24.43
N VAL A 454 -3.87 -36.88 24.85
CA VAL A 454 -3.45 -37.25 26.20
C VAL A 454 -2.45 -36.23 26.73
N ASN A 455 -2.54 -35.93 28.02
CA ASN A 455 -1.56 -35.07 28.70
C ASN A 455 -0.49 -35.94 29.36
N GLY A 456 0.73 -35.44 29.43
CA GLY A 456 1.83 -36.09 30.12
C GLY A 456 2.79 -35.08 30.75
N GLU A 457 3.80 -35.60 31.45
CA GLU A 457 4.75 -34.80 32.20
C GLU A 457 6.13 -35.47 32.20
N TRP A 458 7.16 -34.69 31.86
CA TRP A 458 8.54 -35.02 32.17
C TRP A 458 8.83 -34.50 33.58
N LYS A 459 9.02 -35.41 34.53
CA LYS A 459 9.32 -35.12 35.94
C LYS A 459 10.46 -36.02 36.43
N GLU A 460 10.77 -35.94 37.72
CA GLU A 460 11.74 -36.85 38.34
C GLU A 460 11.32 -38.31 38.08
N GLY A 461 12.24 -39.10 37.51
CA GLY A 461 12.00 -40.48 37.10
C GLY A 461 11.35 -40.67 35.73
N THR A 462 10.89 -39.60 35.06
CA THR A 462 10.30 -39.68 33.70
C THR A 462 10.91 -38.70 32.68
N ALA A 463 11.98 -38.00 33.05
CA ALA A 463 12.67 -37.04 32.19
C ALA A 463 13.97 -37.65 31.64
N GLY A 464 13.82 -38.62 30.73
CA GLY A 464 14.90 -39.50 30.27
C GLY A 464 15.88 -38.89 29.26
N GLY A 465 15.53 -37.78 28.60
CA GLY A 465 16.37 -37.20 27.53
C GLY A 465 16.13 -37.84 26.17
N SER A 466 17.05 -37.66 25.21
CA SER A 466 16.97 -38.17 23.83
C SER A 466 17.40 -39.65 23.71
N VAL A 467 17.21 -40.23 22.53
CA VAL A 467 17.57 -41.63 22.22
C VAL A 467 19.07 -41.94 22.32
N ASP A 468 19.92 -40.91 22.44
CA ASP A 468 21.38 -41.04 22.50
C ASP A 468 21.85 -41.78 23.77
N ASP A 469 21.01 -41.82 24.81
CA ASP A 469 21.23 -42.57 26.05
C ASP A 469 20.03 -43.51 26.30
N PRO A 470 19.99 -44.71 25.68
CA PRO A 470 18.87 -45.64 25.78
C PRO A 470 18.45 -45.98 27.22
N GLU A 471 19.41 -46.13 28.14
CA GLU A 471 19.14 -46.47 29.54
C GLU A 471 18.29 -45.40 30.24
N SER A 472 18.60 -44.14 29.98
CA SER A 472 17.83 -43.02 30.51
C SER A 472 16.56 -42.78 29.66
N PHE A 473 16.65 -42.91 28.33
CA PHE A 473 15.58 -42.61 27.38
C PHE A 473 14.30 -43.39 27.67
N VAL A 474 14.39 -44.68 28.00
CA VAL A 474 13.22 -45.53 28.26
C VAL A 474 12.43 -45.15 29.51
N THR A 475 12.99 -44.29 30.36
CA THR A 475 12.27 -43.72 31.51
C THR A 475 11.25 -42.66 31.09
N ASN A 476 11.37 -42.08 29.88
CA ASN A 476 10.36 -41.17 29.35
C ASN A 476 8.99 -41.86 29.28
N PRO A 477 7.87 -41.11 29.41
CA PRO A 477 6.53 -41.68 29.24
C PRO A 477 6.39 -42.33 27.86
N GLN A 478 5.78 -43.51 27.79
CA GLN A 478 5.57 -44.25 26.55
C GLN A 478 4.07 -44.41 26.30
N TYR A 479 3.64 -44.28 25.06
CA TYR A 479 2.23 -44.39 24.68
C TYR A 479 2.07 -45.31 23.47
N VAL A 480 1.09 -46.21 23.51
CA VAL A 480 0.68 -46.97 22.33
C VAL A 480 -0.39 -46.19 21.60
N ILE A 481 -0.22 -46.07 20.29
CA ILE A 481 -1.22 -45.54 19.37
C ILE A 481 -1.67 -46.68 18.47
N LYS A 482 -2.99 -46.94 18.47
CA LYS A 482 -3.63 -47.88 17.55
C LYS A 482 -4.62 -47.15 16.69
N ALA A 483 -4.56 -47.34 15.37
CA ALA A 483 -5.54 -46.83 14.43
C ALA A 483 -5.95 -47.90 13.43
N LYS A 484 -7.24 -47.98 13.11
CA LYS A 484 -7.77 -48.94 12.12
C LYS A 484 -8.50 -48.23 11.01
N TYR A 485 -8.03 -48.42 9.78
CA TYR A 485 -8.64 -47.82 8.62
C TYR A 485 -9.94 -48.55 8.22
N ASN A 486 -11.04 -47.81 8.11
CA ASN A 486 -12.37 -48.35 7.78
C ASN A 486 -12.75 -48.20 6.29
N LYS A 487 -11.82 -47.73 5.43
CA LYS A 487 -12.01 -47.51 3.98
C LYS A 487 -13.01 -46.43 3.58
N GLU A 488 -13.45 -45.58 4.51
CA GLU A 488 -14.39 -44.48 4.22
C GLU A 488 -13.71 -43.10 4.19
N GLU A 489 -12.57 -42.95 4.86
CA GLU A 489 -11.98 -41.66 5.22
C GLU A 489 -10.53 -41.49 4.70
N CYS A 490 -9.88 -40.37 5.02
CA CYS A 490 -8.45 -40.18 4.76
C CYS A 490 -7.63 -41.06 5.73
N LYS A 491 -6.56 -41.68 5.21
CA LYS A 491 -5.68 -42.59 5.97
C LYS A 491 -4.64 -41.87 6.81
N ASP A 492 -4.47 -40.56 6.61
CA ASP A 492 -3.41 -39.80 7.24
C ASP A 492 -3.71 -39.64 8.74
N ILE A 493 -2.66 -39.82 9.54
CA ILE A 493 -2.67 -39.58 10.98
C ILE A 493 -1.46 -38.73 11.35
N ILE A 494 -1.71 -37.61 12.00
CA ILE A 494 -0.68 -36.69 12.46
C ILE A 494 -0.59 -36.79 13.97
N ILE A 495 0.59 -37.09 14.46
CA ILE A 495 0.87 -37.19 15.90
C ILE A 495 1.68 -35.97 16.30
N LEU A 496 1.03 -35.06 17.03
CA LEU A 496 1.57 -33.79 17.47
C LEU A 496 1.99 -33.88 18.94
N LEU A 497 3.24 -33.55 19.25
CA LEU A 497 3.72 -33.30 20.60
C LEU A 497 3.81 -31.78 20.85
N SER A 498 3.05 -31.30 21.83
CA SER A 498 3.08 -29.92 22.30
C SER A 498 3.68 -29.84 23.70
N GLN A 499 4.65 -28.96 23.94
CA GLN A 499 5.18 -28.68 25.28
C GLN A 499 4.58 -27.40 25.88
N PHE A 500 4.43 -27.40 27.20
CA PHE A 500 4.14 -26.20 27.98
C PHE A 500 5.42 -25.60 28.53
N ILE A 501 5.43 -24.29 28.81
CA ILE A 501 6.59 -23.63 29.40
C ILE A 501 6.91 -24.31 30.74
N GLY A 502 8.07 -24.95 30.81
CA GLY A 502 8.52 -25.70 31.99
C GLY A 502 8.98 -24.79 33.12
N ALA A 503 9.49 -25.40 34.20
CA ALA A 503 9.98 -24.68 35.38
C ALA A 503 11.15 -23.73 35.07
N SER A 504 11.89 -23.98 33.98
CA SER A 504 12.98 -23.13 33.49
C SER A 504 12.49 -21.77 32.95
N GLY A 505 11.19 -21.62 32.70
CA GLY A 505 10.60 -20.46 32.03
C GLY A 505 10.95 -20.38 30.54
N LYS A 506 11.50 -21.44 29.96
CA LYS A 506 11.92 -21.50 28.55
C LYS A 506 11.25 -22.67 27.83
N ILE A 507 11.14 -22.55 26.51
CA ILE A 507 10.84 -23.66 25.60
C ILE A 507 12.11 -24.48 25.44
N GLU A 508 11.98 -25.79 25.60
CA GLU A 508 13.08 -26.77 25.55
C GLU A 508 13.16 -27.42 24.16
N SER A 509 14.26 -28.11 23.87
CA SER A 509 14.35 -28.92 22.64
C SER A 509 13.61 -30.23 22.83
N ILE A 510 12.63 -30.53 21.98
CA ILE A 510 11.76 -31.73 22.08
C ILE A 510 11.79 -32.56 20.81
N GLY A 511 11.48 -33.85 20.95
CA GLY A 511 11.37 -34.81 19.86
C GLY A 511 10.34 -35.90 20.18
N LEU A 512 9.82 -36.54 19.13
CA LEU A 512 8.85 -37.63 19.24
C LEU A 512 9.31 -38.85 18.41
N PRO A 513 10.27 -39.65 18.91
CA PRO A 513 10.58 -40.95 18.34
C PRO A 513 9.38 -41.90 18.36
N VAL A 514 9.29 -42.74 17.33
CA VAL A 514 8.23 -43.72 17.11
C VAL A 514 8.85 -45.09 16.87
N PHE A 515 8.35 -46.10 17.58
CA PHE A 515 8.83 -47.47 17.55
C PHE A 515 7.69 -48.45 17.23
N VAL A 516 8.04 -49.66 16.82
CA VAL A 516 7.10 -50.77 16.67
C VAL A 516 6.48 -51.11 18.02
N ASN A 517 5.20 -51.44 18.05
CA ASN A 517 4.57 -51.92 19.28
C ASN A 517 4.98 -53.38 19.58
N LEU A 518 5.65 -53.59 20.71
CA LEU A 518 6.02 -54.92 21.21
C LEU A 518 5.03 -55.47 22.25
N GLU A 519 3.84 -54.86 22.36
CA GLU A 519 2.80 -55.16 23.37
C GLU A 519 3.26 -54.99 24.83
N GLN A 520 4.40 -54.35 25.04
CA GLN A 520 4.99 -54.07 26.34
C GLN A 520 5.72 -52.72 26.31
N LYS A 521 6.06 -52.23 27.50
CA LYS A 521 6.93 -51.08 27.67
C LYS A 521 8.32 -51.40 27.15
N LEU A 522 8.88 -50.52 26.33
CA LEU A 522 10.21 -50.70 25.75
C LEU A 522 11.29 -50.52 26.82
N ASP A 523 12.29 -51.39 26.79
CA ASP A 523 13.52 -51.26 27.57
C ASP A 523 14.70 -50.77 26.72
N ALA A 524 15.89 -50.63 27.33
CA ALA A 524 17.05 -50.08 26.64
C ALA A 524 17.53 -50.93 25.46
N ASP A 525 17.34 -52.25 25.50
CA ASP A 525 17.73 -53.15 24.42
C ASP A 525 16.76 -53.02 23.22
N ASP A 526 15.52 -52.61 23.48
CA ASP A 526 14.51 -52.34 22.45
C ASP A 526 14.76 -51.05 21.65
N ILE A 527 15.61 -50.13 22.14
CA ILE A 527 15.94 -48.86 21.46
C ILE A 527 17.05 -49.12 20.42
N ASN A 528 16.64 -49.66 19.27
CA ASN A 528 17.53 -50.04 18.18
C ASN A 528 16.90 -49.74 16.80
N GLU A 529 17.69 -49.88 15.73
CA GLU A 529 17.24 -49.58 14.36
C GLU A 529 16.13 -50.52 13.86
N ASP A 530 16.08 -51.78 14.34
CA ASP A 530 15.08 -52.76 13.89
C ASP A 530 13.67 -52.41 14.42
N ASN A 531 13.60 -51.80 15.60
CA ASN A 531 12.34 -51.39 16.23
C ASN A 531 11.96 -49.94 15.91
N LEU A 532 12.85 -49.14 15.34
CA LEU A 532 12.63 -47.73 15.07
C LEU A 532 11.79 -47.51 13.80
N VAL A 533 10.60 -46.93 13.97
CA VAL A 533 9.69 -46.61 12.86
C VAL A 533 9.96 -45.20 12.34
N ASN A 534 10.12 -44.23 13.23
CA ASN A 534 10.47 -42.86 12.86
C ASN A 534 11.33 -42.22 13.95
N LEU A 535 12.40 -41.54 13.54
CA LEU A 535 13.21 -40.70 14.42
C LEU A 535 13.11 -39.26 13.94
N PRO A 536 12.80 -38.29 14.81
CA PRO A 536 12.81 -36.89 14.40
C PRO A 536 14.22 -36.52 13.91
N GLU A 537 14.29 -35.80 12.78
CA GLU A 537 15.57 -35.37 12.20
C GLU A 537 16.43 -34.56 13.19
N ALA A 538 15.77 -33.81 14.07
CA ALA A 538 16.41 -33.07 15.15
C ALA A 538 15.46 -32.87 16.34
N TRP A 539 16.05 -32.75 17.53
CA TRP A 539 15.36 -32.19 18.68
C TRP A 539 15.30 -30.67 18.54
N VAL A 540 14.15 -30.18 18.11
CA VAL A 540 13.96 -28.76 17.82
C VAL A 540 13.48 -28.02 19.04
N ARG A 541 14.01 -26.80 19.22
CA ARG A 541 13.59 -25.90 20.29
C ARG A 541 12.29 -25.18 19.89
N ASN A 542 11.20 -25.92 19.91
CA ASN A 542 9.91 -25.47 19.42
C ASN A 542 8.77 -25.91 20.34
N ARG A 543 7.67 -25.15 20.38
CA ARG A 543 6.49 -25.47 21.18
C ARG A 543 5.82 -26.76 20.72
N ASN A 544 5.90 -27.05 19.43
CA ASN A 544 5.26 -28.18 18.79
C ASN A 544 6.23 -28.92 17.87
N VAL A 545 6.15 -30.25 17.86
CA VAL A 545 6.75 -31.13 16.85
C VAL A 545 5.70 -32.15 16.43
N PHE A 546 5.75 -32.63 15.19
CA PHE A 546 4.81 -33.65 14.73
C PHE A 546 5.50 -34.66 13.84
N THR A 547 4.80 -35.76 13.62
CA THR A 547 5.11 -36.78 12.62
C THR A 547 3.82 -37.16 11.92
N CYS A 548 3.90 -37.53 10.64
CA CYS A 548 2.77 -37.97 9.84
C CYS A 548 2.94 -39.45 9.49
N PHE A 549 1.85 -40.22 9.51
CA PHE A 549 1.80 -41.60 9.04
C PHE A 549 0.57 -41.81 8.17
N GLU A 550 0.63 -42.83 7.30
CA GLU A 550 -0.55 -43.39 6.65
C GLU A 550 -0.95 -44.67 7.39
N VAL A 551 -2.23 -44.82 7.72
CA VAL A 551 -2.77 -46.05 8.32
C VAL A 551 -2.91 -47.11 7.23
N ASP A 552 -2.27 -48.26 7.42
CA ASP A 552 -2.36 -49.38 6.48
C ASP A 552 -3.81 -49.91 6.37
N GLU A 553 -4.19 -50.38 5.18
CA GLU A 553 -5.56 -50.87 4.96
C GLU A 553 -5.86 -52.22 5.61
N GLU A 554 -4.85 -53.07 5.72
CA GLU A 554 -4.98 -54.45 6.21
C GLU A 554 -4.58 -54.51 7.69
N ASP A 555 -3.42 -53.94 8.01
CA ASP A 555 -2.79 -54.07 9.32
C ASP A 555 -3.11 -52.89 10.26
N GLY A 556 -3.59 -51.77 9.72
CA GLY A 556 -3.80 -50.54 10.48
C GLY A 556 -2.49 -49.84 10.83
N LEU A 557 -2.48 -49.12 11.96
CA LEU A 557 -1.28 -48.53 12.53
C LEU A 557 -1.21 -48.92 14.00
N GLU A 558 -0.09 -49.49 14.42
CA GLU A 558 0.15 -49.87 15.81
C GLU A 558 1.59 -49.57 16.20
N VAL A 559 1.80 -48.47 16.93
CA VAL A 559 3.14 -47.93 17.23
C VAL A 559 3.24 -47.45 18.68
N ILE A 560 4.46 -47.43 19.21
CA ILE A 560 4.80 -46.79 20.48
C ILE A 560 5.44 -45.43 20.19
N VAL A 561 4.94 -44.38 20.82
CA VAL A 561 5.53 -43.05 20.77
C VAL A 561 6.11 -42.67 22.12
N ILE A 562 7.31 -42.09 22.10
CA ILE A 562 8.05 -41.71 23.32
C ILE A 562 8.35 -40.21 23.29
N PRO A 563 7.45 -39.34 23.79
CA PRO A 563 7.73 -37.92 23.89
C PRO A 563 8.96 -37.67 24.77
N SER A 564 9.92 -36.91 24.26
CA SER A 564 11.17 -36.66 24.99
C SER A 564 11.66 -35.23 24.82
N THR A 565 12.45 -34.78 25.80
CA THR A 565 13.31 -33.60 25.67
C THR A 565 14.70 -34.04 25.22
N MET A 566 15.50 -33.12 24.69
CA MET A 566 16.87 -33.44 24.24
C MET A 566 17.78 -33.82 25.40
N LYS A 567 17.57 -33.24 26.58
CA LYS A 567 18.43 -33.44 27.75
C LYS A 567 17.66 -34.12 28.87
N PRO A 568 18.24 -35.11 29.56
CA PRO A 568 17.62 -35.71 30.74
C PRO A 568 17.44 -34.67 31.85
N ASN A 569 16.55 -34.96 32.80
CA ASN A 569 16.19 -34.10 33.93
C ASN A 569 15.63 -32.73 33.51
N THR A 570 15.02 -32.64 32.34
CA THR A 570 14.30 -31.46 31.87
C THR A 570 12.82 -31.63 32.20
N PHE A 571 12.28 -30.74 33.04
CA PHE A 571 10.92 -30.88 33.56
C PHE A 571 9.92 -29.94 32.90
N ALA A 572 8.89 -30.51 32.29
CA ALA A 572 7.77 -29.77 31.73
C ALA A 572 6.55 -30.67 31.52
N ASN A 573 5.37 -30.04 31.47
CA ASN A 573 4.17 -30.70 31.00
C ASN A 573 4.18 -30.75 29.47
N PHE A 574 3.55 -31.76 28.90
CA PHE A 574 3.32 -31.87 27.47
C PHE A 574 1.92 -32.44 27.17
N LYS A 575 1.54 -32.38 25.90
CA LYS A 575 0.31 -32.95 25.36
C LYS A 575 0.63 -33.63 24.04
N ILE A 576 0.19 -34.88 23.88
CA ILE A 576 0.16 -35.55 22.57
C ILE A 576 -1.25 -35.38 22.02
N THR A 577 -1.35 -34.92 20.77
CA THR A 577 -2.61 -34.77 20.04
C THR A 577 -2.51 -35.53 18.73
N ILE A 578 -3.47 -36.39 18.46
CA ILE A 578 -3.64 -37.10 17.21
C ILE A 578 -4.71 -36.36 16.40
N LEU A 579 -4.36 -35.96 15.18
CA LEU A 579 -5.27 -35.38 14.19
C LEU A 579 -5.46 -36.40 13.06
N THR A 580 -6.69 -36.86 12.85
CA THR A 580 -6.98 -37.85 11.80
C THR A 580 -8.45 -37.81 11.40
N ASP A 581 -8.77 -38.34 10.21
CA ASP A 581 -10.17 -38.66 9.87
C ASP A 581 -10.55 -40.08 10.28
N VAL A 582 -9.58 -40.91 10.67
CA VAL A 582 -9.82 -42.29 11.09
C VAL A 582 -10.58 -42.29 12.41
N LYS A 583 -11.80 -42.84 12.41
CA LYS A 583 -12.65 -42.90 13.60
C LYS A 583 -12.14 -43.83 14.69
N ASP A 584 -11.58 -44.97 14.30
CA ASP A 584 -11.08 -45.98 15.22
C ASP A 584 -9.60 -45.70 15.53
N VAL A 585 -9.36 -44.76 16.45
CA VAL A 585 -8.02 -44.40 16.91
C VAL A 585 -8.01 -44.27 18.42
N THR A 586 -6.97 -44.83 19.03
CA THR A 586 -6.76 -44.84 20.49
C THR A 586 -5.34 -44.44 20.81
N ILE A 587 -5.17 -43.85 21.99
CA ILE A 587 -3.87 -43.56 22.59
C ILE A 587 -3.93 -43.94 24.06
N GLU A 588 -3.03 -44.82 24.48
CA GLU A 588 -2.99 -45.38 25.83
C GLU A 588 -1.58 -45.26 26.39
N ALA A 589 -1.46 -44.85 27.65
CA ALA A 589 -0.16 -44.83 28.32
C ALA A 589 0.26 -46.27 28.66
N LEU A 590 1.52 -46.61 28.41
CA LEU A 590 2.11 -47.86 28.87
C LEU A 590 2.60 -47.66 30.31
N GLU A 591 2.01 -48.43 31.23
CA GLU A 591 2.42 -48.43 32.65
C GLU A 591 3.76 -49.17 32.85
#